data_AF-A0A351BDA0-F1
#
_entry.id   AF-A0A351BDA0-F1
#
_cell.length_a   1.000
_cell.length_b   1.000
_cell.length_c   1.000
_cell.angle_alpha   90.00
_cell.angle_beta   90.00
_cell.angle_gamma   90.00
#
_symmetry.space_group_name_H-M   'P 1'
#
loop_
_entity.id
_entity.type
_entity.pdbx_description
1 polymer ?
#
loop_
_entity_poly.entity_id
_entity_poly.type
_entity_poly.pdbx_seq_one_letter_code
_entity_poly.pdbx_strand_id
1 'polypeptide(L)'
;LLIRMLPVSALRTVALAVEVDALSEELDSAMVAELERAGLLERIDEDSYAAAYRAVGCRAERERQILLIRQTGESLDRVARKPLLSTMLRLMRGPAHLAGLGELHEFLDRGLNAFRCMGRADEFLDSIERKERRLLERLFAAADDPFL
;
A
#
# COMPACT_ATOMS: atom_id res chain seq x y z
N LEU A 1 -16.55 15.45 10.31
CA LEU A 1 -16.07 15.94 11.63
C LEU A 1 -14.69 15.39 12.00
N LEU A 2 -14.42 14.08 11.86
CA LEU A 2 -13.10 13.46 12.16
C LEU A 2 -11.91 14.03 11.35
N ILE A 3 -12.07 14.27 10.04
CA ILE A 3 -11.00 14.80 9.16
C ILE A 3 -10.51 16.18 9.61
N ARG A 4 -11.38 17.00 10.21
CA ARG A 4 -11.07 18.39 10.59
C ARG A 4 -10.22 18.49 11.87
N MET A 5 -10.05 17.38 12.59
CA MET A 5 -9.21 17.31 13.81
C MET A 5 -7.89 16.57 13.58
N LEU A 6 -7.65 16.03 12.38
CA LEU A 6 -6.40 15.35 12.08
C LEU A 6 -5.29 16.37 11.83
N PRO A 7 -4.08 16.16 12.37
CA PRO A 7 -2.93 16.99 12.01
C PRO A 7 -2.63 16.85 10.52
N VAL A 8 -2.09 17.89 9.91
CA VAL A 8 -1.73 17.92 8.47
C VAL A 8 -0.89 16.70 8.06
N SER A 9 0.01 16.22 8.92
CA SER A 9 0.79 15.00 8.66
C SER A 9 -0.05 13.74 8.53
N ALA A 10 -1.12 13.60 9.32
CA ALA A 10 -2.02 12.45 9.23
C ALA A 10 -2.90 12.55 7.97
N LEU A 11 -3.36 13.75 7.62
CA LEU A 11 -4.07 13.99 6.35
C LEU A 11 -3.20 13.63 5.14
N ARG A 12 -1.91 14.00 5.18
CA ARG A 12 -0.95 13.61 4.14
C ARG A 12 -0.79 12.09 4.06
N THR A 13 -0.68 11.38 5.18
CA THR A 13 -0.60 9.91 5.18
C THR A 13 -1.85 9.30 4.55
N VAL A 14 -3.05 9.81 4.88
CA VAL A 14 -4.30 9.33 4.26
C VAL A 14 -4.31 9.61 2.76
N ALA A 15 -3.91 10.81 2.32
CA ALA A 15 -3.86 11.14 0.89
C ALA A 15 -2.91 10.20 0.12
N LEU A 16 -1.71 9.94 0.66
CA LEU A 16 -0.77 8.98 0.06
C LEU A 16 -1.34 7.56 0.01
N ALA A 17 -2.01 7.13 1.09
CA ALA A 17 -2.65 5.81 1.15
C ALA A 17 -3.79 5.67 0.12
N VAL A 18 -4.60 6.71 -0.08
CA VAL A 18 -5.65 6.73 -1.10
C VAL A 18 -5.06 6.74 -2.50
N GLU A 19 -3.98 7.49 -2.73
CA GLU A 19 -3.33 7.55 -4.04
C GLU A 19 -2.73 6.19 -4.43
N VAL A 20 -2.04 5.51 -3.50
CA VAL A 20 -1.49 4.18 -3.77
C VAL A 20 -2.59 3.13 -3.96
N ASP A 21 -3.69 3.22 -3.20
CA ASP A 21 -4.85 2.32 -3.32
C ASP A 21 -5.51 2.44 -4.70
N ALA A 22 -5.85 3.66 -5.12
CA ALA A 22 -6.44 3.92 -6.43
C ALA A 22 -5.52 3.48 -7.58
N LEU A 23 -4.23 3.81 -7.51
CA LEU A 23 -3.26 3.38 -8.54
C LEU A 23 -3.11 1.86 -8.60
N SER A 24 -3.17 1.18 -7.44
CA SER A 24 -3.13 -0.28 -7.40
C SER A 24 -4.36 -0.89 -8.06
N GLU A 25 -5.55 -0.35 -7.77
CA GLU A 25 -6.80 -0.81 -8.38
C GLU A 25 -6.83 -0.61 -9.90
N GLU A 26 -6.33 0.53 -10.39
CA GLU A 26 -6.22 0.81 -11.84
C GLU A 26 -5.30 -0.21 -12.52
N LEU A 27 -4.14 -0.46 -11.92
CA LEU A 27 -3.15 -1.39 -12.45
C LEU A 27 -3.63 -2.85 -12.40
N ASP A 28 -4.32 -3.25 -11.33
CA ASP A 28 -4.88 -4.59 -11.20
C ASP A 28 -6.05 -4.81 -12.15
N SER A 29 -6.89 -3.79 -12.35
CA SER A 29 -7.97 -3.84 -13.35
C SER A 29 -7.42 -4.01 -14.77
N ALA A 30 -6.32 -3.33 -15.10
CA ALA A 30 -5.64 -3.50 -16.38
C ALA A 30 -5.07 -4.92 -16.55
N MET A 31 -4.48 -5.48 -15.49
CA MET A 31 -4.01 -6.88 -15.48
C MET A 31 -5.15 -7.87 -15.70
N VAL A 32 -6.28 -7.70 -15.00
CA VAL A 32 -7.47 -8.55 -15.15
C VAL A 32 -7.99 -8.49 -16.58
N ALA A 33 -8.14 -7.29 -17.15
CA ALA A 33 -8.62 -7.11 -18.51
C ALA A 33 -7.71 -7.80 -19.55
N GLU A 34 -6.39 -7.74 -19.37
CA GLU A 34 -5.44 -8.40 -20.27
C GLU A 34 -5.46 -9.93 -20.12
N LEU A 35 -5.53 -10.43 -18.89
CA LEU A 35 -5.65 -11.87 -18.61
C LEU A 35 -6.96 -12.44 -19.15
N GLU A 36 -8.06 -11.68 -19.08
CA GLU A 36 -9.35 -12.05 -19.66
C GLU A 36 -9.25 -12.15 -21.18
N ARG A 37 -8.68 -11.12 -21.82
CA ARG A 37 -8.46 -11.07 -23.26
C ARG A 37 -7.59 -12.24 -23.75
N ALA A 38 -6.63 -12.68 -22.94
CA ALA A 38 -5.77 -13.82 -23.22
C ALA A 38 -6.41 -15.19 -22.92
N GLY A 39 -7.58 -15.23 -22.27
CA GLY A 39 -8.24 -16.47 -21.85
C GLY A 39 -7.55 -17.19 -20.68
N LEU A 40 -6.84 -16.44 -19.82
CA LEU A 40 -5.97 -16.98 -18.76
C LEU A 40 -6.48 -16.71 -17.33
N LEU A 41 -7.65 -16.07 -17.17
CA LEU A 41 -8.21 -15.75 -15.84
C LEU A 41 -8.43 -16.97 -14.94
N GLU A 42 -8.80 -18.12 -15.49
CA GLU A 42 -9.07 -19.32 -14.70
C GLU A 42 -7.80 -20.01 -14.18
N ARG A 43 -6.64 -19.71 -14.77
CA ARG A 43 -5.36 -20.31 -14.37
C ARG A 43 -4.19 -19.35 -14.63
N ILE A 44 -3.99 -18.45 -13.66
CA ILE A 44 -2.86 -17.53 -13.66
C ILE A 44 -1.64 -18.24 -13.05
N ASP A 45 -0.60 -18.37 -13.86
CA ASP A 45 0.74 -18.81 -13.48
C ASP A 45 1.77 -17.68 -13.68
N GLU A 46 3.03 -17.92 -13.30
CA GLU A 46 4.08 -16.91 -13.36
C GLU A 46 4.32 -16.40 -14.81
N ASP A 47 4.29 -17.31 -15.79
CA ASP A 47 4.50 -16.99 -17.21
C ASP A 47 3.36 -16.13 -17.77
N SER A 48 2.11 -16.54 -17.53
CA SER A 48 0.93 -15.80 -17.97
C SER A 48 0.82 -14.43 -17.29
N TYR A 49 1.13 -14.34 -16.00
CA TYR A 49 1.19 -13.07 -15.30
C TYR A 49 2.28 -12.16 -15.89
N ALA A 50 3.50 -12.67 -16.09
CA ALA A 50 4.61 -11.88 -16.63
C ALA A 50 4.33 -11.41 -18.06
N ALA A 51 3.68 -12.24 -18.89
CA ALA A 51 3.24 -11.86 -20.22
C ALA A 51 2.18 -10.75 -20.19
N ALA A 52 1.14 -10.89 -19.36
CA ALA A 52 0.11 -9.88 -19.20
C ALA A 52 0.69 -8.56 -18.65
N TYR A 53 1.59 -8.63 -17.66
CA TYR A 53 2.26 -7.48 -17.09
C TYR A 53 3.02 -6.64 -18.13
N ARG A 54 3.74 -7.32 -19.04
CA ARG A 54 4.43 -6.65 -20.15
C ARG A 54 3.44 -6.08 -21.17
N ALA A 55 2.37 -6.81 -21.48
CA ALA A 55 1.37 -6.39 -22.45
C ALA A 55 0.59 -5.14 -21.98
N VAL A 56 0.29 -5.06 -20.67
CA VAL A 56 -0.33 -3.88 -20.04
C VAL A 56 0.55 -2.63 -20.17
N GLY A 57 1.88 -2.77 -20.05
CA GLY A 57 2.82 -1.72 -20.45
C GLY A 57 2.87 -0.46 -19.56
N CYS A 58 2.37 -0.52 -18.33
CA CYS A 58 2.28 0.63 -17.40
C CYS A 58 3.54 0.83 -16.52
N ARG A 59 4.73 0.91 -17.14
CA ARG A 59 5.99 0.98 -16.39
C ARG A 59 6.07 2.22 -15.49
N ALA A 60 5.70 3.39 -15.99
CA ALA A 60 5.81 4.64 -15.25
C ALA A 60 4.88 4.66 -14.02
N GLU A 61 3.68 4.13 -14.18
CA GLU A 61 2.68 3.96 -13.13
C GLU A 61 3.17 2.96 -12.07
N ARG A 62 3.79 1.85 -12.47
CA ARG A 62 4.39 0.89 -11.53
C ARG A 62 5.55 1.51 -10.74
N GLU A 63 6.42 2.28 -11.39
CA GLU A 63 7.48 3.03 -10.70
C GLU A 63 6.90 4.06 -9.72
N ARG A 64 5.79 4.72 -10.10
CA ARG A 64 5.03 5.62 -9.22
C ARG A 64 4.42 4.88 -8.04
N GLN A 65 3.84 3.70 -8.25
CA GLN A 65 3.27 2.85 -7.21
C GLN A 65 4.32 2.50 -6.15
N ILE A 66 5.51 2.07 -6.56
CA ILE A 66 6.63 1.76 -5.65
C ILE A 66 7.02 2.99 -4.82
N LEU A 67 7.14 4.16 -5.46
CA LEU A 67 7.44 5.41 -4.76
C LEU A 67 6.34 5.77 -3.74
N LEU A 68 5.07 5.61 -4.10
CA LEU A 68 3.94 5.89 -3.21
C LEU A 68 3.88 4.93 -2.03
N ILE A 69 4.18 3.64 -2.22
CA ILE A 69 4.29 2.66 -1.14
C ILE A 69 5.33 3.14 -0.12
N ARG A 70 6.53 3.52 -0.59
CA ARG A 70 7.58 4.06 0.29
C ARG A 70 7.12 5.31 1.03
N GLN A 71 6.60 6.30 0.31
CA GLN A 71 6.16 7.57 0.91
C GLN A 71 5.05 7.36 1.94
N THR A 72 4.12 6.45 1.67
CA THR A 72 3.04 6.07 2.58
C THR A 72 3.62 5.46 3.85
N GLY A 73 4.53 4.49 3.73
CA GLY A 73 5.19 3.84 4.86
C GLY A 73 5.99 4.82 5.73
N GLU A 74 6.79 5.69 5.12
CA GLU A 74 7.56 6.71 5.85
C GLU A 74 6.66 7.72 6.56
N SER A 75 5.55 8.12 5.91
CA SER A 75 4.58 9.03 6.51
C SER A 75 3.83 8.36 7.66
N LEU A 76 3.51 7.07 7.53
CA LEU A 76 2.87 6.29 8.57
C LEU A 76 3.78 6.05 9.78
N ASP A 77 5.07 5.76 9.58
CA ASP A 77 6.07 5.67 10.65
C ASP A 77 6.13 6.98 11.47
N ARG A 78 6.23 8.13 10.77
CA ARG A 78 6.25 9.45 11.41
C ARG A 78 4.98 9.75 12.19
N VAL A 79 3.82 9.35 11.66
CA VAL A 79 2.51 9.53 12.30
C VAL A 79 2.38 8.62 13.53
N ALA A 80 2.78 7.36 13.42
CA ALA A 80 2.72 6.37 14.50
C ALA A 80 3.53 6.76 15.73
N ARG A 81 4.63 7.49 15.54
CA ARG A 81 5.48 7.98 16.63
C ARG A 81 4.94 9.20 17.38
N LYS A 82 3.87 9.86 16.90
CA LYS A 82 3.33 11.06 17.56
C LYS A 82 2.54 10.69 18.82
N PRO A 83 2.98 11.11 20.02
CA PRO A 83 2.29 10.76 21.28
C PRO A 83 0.86 11.29 21.35
N LEU A 84 0.61 12.44 20.72
CA LEU A 84 -0.71 13.06 20.64
C LEU A 84 -1.73 12.14 19.93
N LEU A 85 -1.33 11.49 18.83
CA LEU A 85 -2.22 10.63 18.07
C LEU A 85 -2.57 9.34 18.81
N SER A 86 -1.58 8.72 19.46
CA SER A 86 -1.84 7.56 20.33
C SER A 86 -2.78 7.91 21.49
N THR A 87 -2.67 9.12 22.03
CA THR A 87 -3.56 9.59 23.10
C THR A 87 -4.97 9.86 22.60
N MET A 88 -5.12 10.55 21.46
CA MET A 88 -6.43 10.74 20.83
C MET A 88 -7.09 9.40 20.50
N LEU A 89 -6.34 8.45 19.93
CA LEU A 89 -6.88 7.15 19.57
C LEU A 89 -7.39 6.42 20.82
N ARG A 90 -6.61 6.35 21.91
CA ARG A 90 -7.09 5.75 23.17
C ARG A 90 -8.36 6.42 23.71
N LEU A 91 -8.44 7.74 23.68
CA LEU A 91 -9.63 8.48 24.14
C LEU A 91 -10.87 8.23 23.28
N MET A 92 -10.68 7.96 21.99
CA MET A 92 -11.78 7.72 21.05
C MET A 92 -12.36 6.30 21.11
N ARG A 93 -11.79 5.38 21.90
CA ARG A 93 -12.29 4.00 22.00
C ARG A 93 -13.75 3.94 22.44
N GLY A 94 -14.07 4.53 23.59
CA GLY A 94 -15.44 4.54 24.13
C GLY A 94 -16.46 5.17 23.16
N PRO A 95 -16.24 6.42 22.70
CA PRO A 95 -17.10 7.05 21.70
C PRO A 95 -17.27 6.25 20.41
N ALA A 96 -16.21 5.60 19.90
CA ALA A 96 -16.27 4.82 18.68
C ALA A 96 -17.16 3.58 18.84
N HIS A 97 -17.04 2.81 19.92
CA HIS A 97 -17.93 1.66 20.16
C HIS A 97 -19.39 2.09 20.32
N LEU A 98 -19.65 3.20 21.04
CA LEU A 98 -21.00 3.73 21.19
C LEU A 98 -21.61 4.21 19.86
N ALA A 99 -20.79 4.68 18.93
CA ALA A 99 -21.21 5.13 17.60
C ALA A 99 -21.26 3.99 16.55
N GLY A 100 -21.01 2.73 16.93
CA GLY A 100 -20.96 1.59 15.98
C GLY A 100 -19.70 1.54 15.12
N LEU A 101 -18.68 2.34 15.45
CA LEU A 101 -17.39 2.43 14.75
C LEU A 101 -16.26 1.71 15.50
N GLY A 102 -16.60 0.80 16.43
CA GLY A 102 -15.64 0.09 17.27
C GLY A 102 -14.58 -0.68 16.45
N GLU A 103 -15.01 -1.47 15.46
CA GLU A 103 -14.11 -2.25 14.61
C GLU A 103 -13.11 -1.36 13.84
N LEU A 104 -13.58 -0.23 13.29
CA LEU A 104 -12.73 0.73 12.60
C LEU A 104 -11.69 1.33 13.56
N HIS A 105 -12.12 1.65 14.78
CA HIS A 105 -11.23 2.16 15.82
C HIS A 105 -10.15 1.13 16.19
N GLU A 106 -10.55 -0.11 16.44
CA GLU A 106 -9.60 -1.17 16.81
C GLU A 106 -8.63 -1.48 15.67
N PHE A 107 -9.08 -1.45 14.41
CA PHE A 107 -8.21 -1.57 13.25
C PHE A 107 -7.13 -0.48 13.24
N LEU A 108 -7.51 0.78 13.46
CA LEU A 108 -6.57 1.90 13.52
C LEU A 108 -5.60 1.76 14.70
N ASP A 109 -6.07 1.33 15.87
CA ASP A 109 -5.21 1.14 17.06
C ASP A 109 -4.21 0.01 16.87
N ARG A 110 -4.64 -1.13 16.32
CA ARG A 110 -3.76 -2.25 15.97
C ARG A 110 -2.71 -1.83 14.94
N GLY A 111 -3.12 -1.16 13.86
CA GLY A 111 -2.22 -0.68 12.82
C GLY A 111 -1.17 0.30 13.35
N LEU A 112 -1.60 1.31 14.12
CA LEU A 112 -0.69 2.30 14.69
C LEU A 112 0.30 1.68 15.68
N ASN A 113 -0.17 0.76 16.52
CA ASN A 113 0.70 0.06 17.47
C ASN A 113 1.68 -0.89 16.76
N ALA A 114 1.29 -1.55 15.67
CA ALA A 114 2.21 -2.37 14.86
C ALA A 114 3.39 -1.55 14.33
N PHE A 115 3.13 -0.38 13.73
CA PHE A 115 4.18 0.52 13.25
C PHE A 115 5.09 1.05 14.37
N ARG A 116 4.53 1.27 15.58
CA ARG A 116 5.34 1.67 16.74
C ARG A 116 6.27 0.55 17.21
N CYS A 117 5.76 -0.67 17.29
CA CYS A 117 6.52 -1.84 17.75
C CYS A 117 7.58 -2.28 16.75
N MET A 118 7.37 -2.04 15.46
CA MET A 118 8.31 -2.41 14.38
C MET A 118 9.66 -1.68 14.45
N GLY A 119 9.79 -0.60 15.21
CA GLY A 119 11.00 0.24 15.15
C GLY A 119 11.02 1.06 13.87
N ARG A 120 12.18 1.56 13.43
CA ARG A 120 12.27 2.42 12.23
C ARG A 120 11.89 1.62 10.99
N ALA A 121 10.93 2.13 10.22
CA ALA A 121 10.46 1.45 9.00
C ALA A 121 11.48 1.47 7.84
N ASP A 122 12.57 2.25 7.95
CA ASP A 122 13.51 2.48 6.85
C ASP A 122 14.05 1.17 6.23
N GLU A 123 14.58 0.26 7.05
CA GLU A 123 15.15 -1.01 6.56
C GLU A 123 14.09 -1.89 5.88
N PHE A 124 12.86 -1.89 6.40
CA PHE A 124 11.75 -2.63 5.83
C PHE A 124 11.32 -2.05 4.48
N LEU A 125 11.19 -0.72 4.41
CA LEU A 125 10.80 -0.02 3.18
C LEU A 125 11.89 -0.09 2.10
N ASP A 126 13.17 -0.01 2.49
CA ASP A 126 14.31 -0.22 1.59
C ASP A 126 14.31 -1.63 1.00
N SER A 127 13.96 -2.64 1.82
CA SER A 127 13.84 -4.02 1.37
C SER A 127 12.71 -4.20 0.36
N ILE A 128 11.54 -3.60 0.61
CA ILE A 128 10.40 -3.61 -0.32
C ILE A 128 10.80 -2.92 -1.62
N GLU A 129 11.23 -1.66 -1.57
CA GLU A 129 11.54 -0.88 -2.77
C GLU A 129 12.57 -1.59 -3.66
N ARG A 130 13.63 -2.15 -3.06
CA ARG A 130 14.65 -2.89 -3.80
C ARG A 130 14.09 -4.14 -4.48
N LYS A 131 13.25 -4.91 -3.80
CA LYS A 131 12.63 -6.13 -4.36
C LYS A 131 11.67 -5.78 -5.50
N GLU A 132 10.80 -4.80 -5.28
CA GLU A 132 9.81 -4.37 -6.27
C GLU A 132 10.48 -3.79 -7.52
N ARG A 133 11.51 -2.95 -7.37
CA ARG A 133 12.28 -2.43 -8.52
C ARG A 133 12.97 -3.55 -9.30
N ARG A 134 13.60 -4.50 -8.60
CA ARG A 134 14.24 -5.65 -9.25
C ARG A 134 13.22 -6.51 -10.00
N LEU A 135 12.06 -6.76 -9.41
CA LEU A 135 10.99 -7.52 -10.05
C LEU A 135 10.47 -6.80 -11.29
N LEU A 136 10.15 -5.51 -11.16
CA LEU A 136 9.73 -4.63 -12.26
C LEU A 136 10.70 -4.69 -13.44
N GLU A 137 12.00 -4.48 -13.17
CA GLU A 137 13.05 -4.52 -14.19
C GLU A 137 13.08 -5.87 -14.92
N ARG A 138 13.00 -6.98 -14.19
CA ARG A 138 13.04 -8.33 -14.75
C ARG A 138 11.80 -8.69 -15.55
N LEU A 139 10.63 -8.30 -15.07
CA LEU A 139 9.37 -8.49 -15.78
C LEU A 139 9.39 -7.78 -17.14
N PHE A 140 9.85 -6.52 -17.18
CA PHE A 140 9.97 -5.76 -18.42
C PHE A 140 11.12 -6.20 -19.32
N ALA A 141 12.21 -6.73 -18.76
CA ALA A 141 13.32 -7.31 -19.52
C ALA A 141 13.01 -8.72 -20.08
N ALA A 142 11.84 -9.29 -19.76
CA ALA A 142 11.48 -10.66 -20.10
C ALA A 142 12.55 -11.69 -19.65
N ALA A 143 13.07 -11.52 -18.43
CA ALA A 143 13.96 -12.51 -17.83
C ALA A 143 13.24 -13.86 -17.67
N ASP A 144 13.97 -14.97 -17.80
CA ASP A 144 13.39 -16.33 -17.75
C ASP A 144 12.67 -16.62 -16.42
N ASP A 145 13.24 -16.22 -15.29
CA ASP A 145 12.64 -16.40 -13.96
C ASP A 145 12.47 -15.04 -13.26
N PRO A 146 11.49 -14.18 -13.61
CA PRO A 146 11.46 -12.80 -13.11
C PRO A 146 11.22 -12.71 -11.59
N PHE A 147 10.64 -13.74 -10.98
CA PHE A 147 10.26 -13.80 -9.57
C PHE A 147 11.34 -14.32 -8.60
N LEU A 148 12.48 -14.84 -9.08
CA LEU A 148 13.55 -15.48 -8.25
C LEU A 148 14.75 -14.59 -7.86
#